data_AF-A0A537RE15-F1
#
_entry.id   AF-A0A537RE15-F1
#
_cell.length_a   1.000
_cell.length_b   1.000
_cell.length_c   1.000
_cell.angle_alpha   90.00
_cell.angle_beta   90.00
_cell.angle_gamma   90.00
#
_symmetry.space_group_name_H-M   'P 1'
#
loop_
_entity.id
_entity.type
_entity.pdbx_description
1 polymer ?
#
loop_
_entity_poly.entity_id
_entity_poly.type
_entity_poly.pdbx_seq_one_letter_code
_entity_poly.pdbx_strand_id
1 'polypeptide(L)'
;MMPRQVSWALATALALALSGGVSAQQTPPDPGAAANVRQSQTYEQVLQSNPSFRAKRMQQECGPVTDPELHASCVASFGGDGAPPSRKSRQH
;
A
#
# COMPACT_ATOMS: atom_id res chain seq x y z
N MET A 1 20.30 -41.88 -45.48
CA MET A 1 20.46 -41.56 -44.05
C MET A 1 19.59 -40.34 -43.70
N MET A 2 18.96 -40.37 -42.53
CA MET A 2 17.96 -39.49 -41.85
C MET A 2 18.16 -37.95 -41.99
N PRO A 3 17.14 -37.05 -41.78
CA PRO A 3 16.24 -37.12 -40.62
C PRO A 3 14.76 -36.63 -40.71
N ARG A 4 13.94 -37.38 -39.96
CA ARG A 4 12.82 -37.02 -39.06
C ARG A 4 12.44 -35.53 -38.96
N GLN A 5 11.39 -35.15 -39.69
CA GLN A 5 10.63 -33.90 -39.55
C GLN A 5 9.39 -34.16 -38.68
N VAL A 6 9.55 -34.31 -37.37
CA VAL A 6 8.41 -34.29 -36.43
C VAL A 6 8.84 -33.52 -35.20
N SER A 7 8.02 -32.56 -34.79
CA SER A 7 8.08 -31.80 -33.51
C SER A 7 8.68 -30.39 -33.58
N TRP A 8 8.11 -29.50 -34.39
CA TRP A 8 8.28 -28.04 -34.19
C TRP A 8 6.95 -27.26 -34.27
N ALA A 9 5.79 -27.93 -34.29
CA ALA A 9 4.49 -27.24 -34.35
C ALA A 9 3.83 -27.02 -32.96
N LEU A 10 4.34 -27.63 -31.88
CA LEU A 10 3.73 -27.54 -30.55
C LEU A 10 4.42 -26.53 -29.61
N ALA A 11 5.61 -26.02 -29.94
CA ALA A 11 6.35 -25.11 -29.06
C ALA A 11 5.95 -23.63 -29.22
N THR A 12 5.26 -23.24 -30.30
CA THR A 12 4.83 -21.84 -30.52
C THR A 12 3.50 -21.50 -29.85
N ALA A 13 2.66 -22.48 -29.53
CA ALA A 13 1.36 -22.22 -28.91
C ALA A 13 1.47 -21.81 -27.42
N LEU A 14 2.55 -22.18 -26.73
CA LEU A 14 2.72 -21.84 -25.31
C LEU A 14 3.35 -20.45 -25.07
N ALA A 15 3.97 -19.86 -26.10
CA ALA A 15 4.60 -18.53 -25.98
C ALA A 15 3.59 -17.37 -26.05
N LEU A 16 2.40 -17.57 -26.64
CA LEU A 16 1.37 -16.53 -26.71
C LEU A 16 0.53 -16.38 -25.42
N ALA A 17 0.68 -17.27 -24.44
CA ALA A 17 -0.04 -17.15 -23.16
C ALA A 17 0.63 -16.16 -22.18
N LEU A 18 1.89 -15.76 -22.42
CA LEU A 18 2.62 -14.81 -21.55
C LEU A 18 2.81 -13.42 -22.16
N SER A 19 2.40 -13.20 -23.42
CA SER A 19 2.25 -11.86 -24.00
C SER A 19 0.86 -11.28 -23.68
N GLY A 20 0.36 -11.52 -22.47
CA GLY A 20 -0.70 -10.72 -21.89
C GLY A 20 -0.10 -9.34 -21.58
N GLY A 21 -0.15 -8.43 -22.55
CA GLY A 21 0.14 -7.03 -22.29
C GLY A 21 -0.76 -6.59 -21.14
N VAL A 22 -0.15 -6.31 -19.98
CA VAL A 22 -0.82 -5.58 -18.90
C VAL A 22 -1.23 -4.25 -19.51
N SER A 23 -2.46 -4.21 -20.01
CA SER A 23 -3.11 -2.96 -20.34
C SER A 23 -3.29 -2.30 -18.99
N ALA A 24 -2.47 -1.29 -18.69
CA ALA A 24 -2.78 -0.35 -17.64
C ALA A 24 -4.17 0.19 -17.98
N GLN A 25 -5.20 -0.33 -17.32
CA GLN A 25 -6.55 0.19 -17.46
C GLN A 25 -6.45 1.65 -17.06
N GLN A 26 -6.54 2.53 -18.05
CA GLN A 26 -6.67 3.96 -17.83
C GLN A 26 -8.02 4.14 -17.14
N THR A 27 -8.01 4.12 -15.81
CA THR A 27 -9.19 4.44 -15.01
C THR A 27 -9.60 5.84 -15.44
N PRO A 28 -10.84 6.05 -15.92
CA PRO A 28 -11.30 7.38 -16.27
C PRO A 28 -11.02 8.35 -15.12
N PRO A 29 -10.64 9.61 -15.40
CA PRO A 29 -10.33 10.57 -14.35
C PRO A 29 -11.49 10.64 -13.35
N ASP A 30 -11.23 10.27 -12.10
CA ASP A 30 -12.21 10.36 -11.03
C ASP A 30 -12.27 11.82 -10.57
N PRO A 31 -13.41 12.53 -10.76
CA PRO A 31 -13.50 13.94 -10.39
C PRO A 31 -13.38 14.17 -8.88
N GLY A 32 -13.63 13.16 -8.05
CA GLY A 32 -13.46 13.19 -6.60
C GLY A 32 -12.02 12.96 -6.13
N ALA A 33 -11.16 12.34 -6.93
CA ALA A 33 -9.78 12.04 -6.54
C ALA A 33 -9.00 13.29 -6.12
N ALA A 34 -9.10 14.38 -6.88
CA ALA A 34 -8.44 15.65 -6.55
C ALA A 34 -9.03 16.32 -5.28
N ALA A 35 -10.31 16.10 -4.99
CA ALA A 35 -10.92 16.57 -3.76
C ALA A 35 -10.43 15.75 -2.56
N ASN A 36 -10.37 14.43 -2.69
CA ASN A 36 -9.87 13.52 -1.65
C ASN A 36 -8.42 13.85 -1.27
N VAL A 37 -7.55 14.10 -2.26
CA VAL A 37 -6.15 14.50 -2.01
C VAL A 37 -6.09 15.80 -1.19
N ARG A 38 -6.87 16.82 -1.57
CA ARG A 38 -6.90 18.11 -0.85
C ARG A 38 -7.44 17.95 0.58
N GLN A 39 -8.49 17.15 0.75
CA GLN A 39 -9.06 16.88 2.07
C GLN A 39 -8.07 16.13 2.96
N SER A 40 -7.38 15.12 2.43
CA SER A 40 -6.35 14.39 3.17
C SER A 40 -5.21 15.30 3.59
N GLN A 41 -4.70 16.14 2.69
CA GLN A 41 -3.63 17.11 3.02
C GLN A 41 -4.05 18.07 4.15
N THR A 42 -5.29 18.55 4.10
CA THR A 42 -5.83 19.42 5.15
C THR A 42 -5.90 18.69 6.49
N TYR A 43 -6.36 17.43 6.50
CA TYR A 43 -6.41 16.60 7.70
C TYR A 43 -5.01 16.35 8.28
N GLU A 44 -4.04 15.98 7.45
CA GLU A 44 -2.65 15.79 7.87
C GLU A 44 -2.06 17.06 8.48
N GLN A 45 -2.33 18.22 7.88
CA GLN A 45 -1.87 19.50 8.41
C GLN A 45 -2.47 19.80 9.79
N VAL A 46 -3.74 19.47 10.02
CA VAL A 46 -4.37 19.64 11.35
C VAL A 46 -3.81 18.64 12.36
N LEU A 47 -3.58 17.39 11.97
CA LEU A 47 -2.92 16.39 12.82
C LEU A 47 -1.53 16.85 13.29
N GLN A 48 -0.75 17.44 12.37
CA GLN A 48 0.60 17.92 12.66
C GLN A 48 0.59 19.19 13.53
N SER A 49 -0.24 20.18 13.18
CA SER A 49 -0.22 21.51 13.81
C SER A 49 -1.02 21.64 15.10
N ASN A 50 -1.96 20.74 15.37
CA ASN A 50 -2.84 20.81 16.55
C ASN A 50 -2.62 19.62 17.51
N PRO A 51 -1.86 19.82 18.61
CA PRO A 51 -1.57 18.76 19.57
C PRO A 51 -2.80 18.16 20.25
N SER A 52 -3.80 18.98 20.57
CA SER A 52 -5.03 18.51 21.22
C SER A 52 -5.87 17.66 20.28
N PHE A 53 -5.95 18.05 19.00
CA PHE A 53 -6.61 17.24 17.97
C PHE A 53 -5.89 15.89 17.80
N ARG A 54 -4.56 15.91 17.67
CA ARG A 54 -3.75 14.69 17.58
C ARG A 54 -3.95 13.77 18.79
N ALA A 55 -3.91 14.32 20.01
CA ALA A 55 -4.15 13.55 21.23
C ALA A 55 -5.54 12.91 21.26
N LYS A 56 -6.58 13.65 20.83
CA LYS A 56 -7.93 13.10 20.72
C LYS A 56 -7.99 11.95 19.71
N ARG A 57 -7.32 12.06 18.57
CA ARG A 57 -7.28 10.99 17.56
C ARG A 57 -6.48 9.79 18.06
N MET A 58 -5.32 9.98 18.69
CA MET A 58 -4.57 8.90 19.33
C MET A 58 -5.42 8.16 20.36
N GLN A 59 -6.19 8.86 21.20
CA GLN A 59 -7.08 8.22 22.15
C GLN A 59 -8.19 7.39 21.48
N GLN A 60 -8.75 7.90 20.37
CA GLN A 60 -9.82 7.21 19.65
C GLN A 60 -9.33 5.96 18.93
N GLU A 61 -8.17 6.05 18.26
CA GLU A 61 -7.65 4.96 17.44
C GLU A 61 -6.80 3.97 18.26
N CYS A 62 -5.97 4.47 19.18
CA CYS A 62 -5.04 3.65 19.95
C CYS A 62 -5.55 3.29 21.36
N GLY A 63 -6.50 4.03 21.91
CA GLY A 63 -7.02 3.78 23.27
C GLY A 63 -7.58 2.36 23.50
N PRO A 64 -8.23 1.72 22.51
CA PRO A 64 -8.67 0.32 22.63
C PRO A 64 -7.53 -0.71 22.54
N VAL A 65 -6.32 -0.32 22.12
CA VAL A 65 -5.19 -1.24 21.95
C VAL A 65 -4.59 -1.54 23.32
N THR A 66 -4.80 -2.77 23.81
CA THR A 66 -4.37 -3.19 25.16
C THR A 66 -2.95 -3.73 25.20
N ASP A 67 -2.47 -4.30 24.10
CA ASP A 67 -1.10 -4.79 24.01
C ASP A 67 -0.11 -3.60 24.02
N PRO A 68 0.88 -3.58 24.92
CA PRO A 68 1.77 -2.44 25.06
C PRO A 68 2.60 -2.13 23.81
N GLU A 69 3.06 -3.15 23.09
CA GLU A 69 3.88 -2.96 21.89
C GLU A 69 3.05 -2.43 20.73
N LEU A 70 1.86 -2.99 20.52
CA LEU A 70 0.91 -2.50 19.52
C LEU A 70 0.40 -1.09 19.84
N HIS A 71 0.18 -0.78 21.11
CA HIS A 71 -0.22 0.57 21.51
C HIS A 71 0.89 1.59 21.21
N ALA A 72 2.13 1.28 21.59
CA ALA A 72 3.27 2.14 21.29
C ALA A 72 3.46 2.35 19.78
N SER A 73 3.33 1.27 18.99
CA SER A 73 3.35 1.32 17.52
C SER A 73 2.22 2.18 16.95
N CYS A 74 1.00 2.06 17.48
CA CYS A 74 -0.13 2.88 17.08
C CYS A 74 0.13 4.36 17.35
N VAL A 75 0.55 4.71 18.57
CA VAL A 75 0.87 6.11 18.95
C VAL A 75 1.99 6.68 18.08
N ALA A 76 3.01 5.88 17.79
CA ALA A 76 4.12 6.28 16.93
C ALA A 76 3.67 6.65 15.50
N SER A 77 2.61 6.03 14.98
CA SER A 77 2.07 6.35 13.65
C SER A 77 1.50 7.78 13.52
N PHE A 78 1.23 8.46 14.64
CA PHE A 78 0.80 9.87 14.67
C PHE A 78 1.99 10.86 14.74
N GLY A 79 3.23 10.38 14.86
CA GLY A 79 4.43 11.21 14.77
C GLY A 79 4.67 11.61 13.32
N GLY A 80 4.74 12.93 13.05
CA GLY A 80 4.75 13.52 11.70
C GLY A 80 5.95 13.20 10.79
N ASP A 81 6.79 12.24 11.14
CA ASP A 81 7.97 11.85 10.36
C ASP A 81 7.70 10.73 9.35
N GLY A 82 6.47 10.20 9.28
CA GLY A 82 6.05 9.23 8.26
C GLY A 82 6.86 7.92 8.22
N ALA A 83 7.74 7.69 9.20
CA ALA A 83 8.53 6.48 9.28
C ALA A 83 7.70 5.40 9.99
N PRO A 84 7.34 4.29 9.32
CA PRO A 84 6.78 3.15 10.02
C PRO A 84 7.75 2.73 11.13
N PRO A 85 7.26 2.27 12.31
CA PRO A 85 8.13 1.76 13.35
C PRO A 85 9.06 0.71 12.76
N SER A 86 10.36 0.84 13.04
CA SER A 86 11.38 -0.08 12.53
C SER A 86 10.96 -1.51 12.87
N ARG A 87 10.70 -2.34 11.86
CA ARG A 87 10.38 -3.77 11.98
C ARG A 87 11.58 -4.56 12.51
N LYS A 88 12.12 -4.21 13.68
CA LYS A 88 13.17 -4.98 14.36
C LYS A 88 12.57 -5.81 15.50
N SER A 89 11.55 -6.62 15.20
CA SER A 89 11.15 -7.74 16.06
C SER A 89 10.16 -8.67 15.36
N ARG A 90 10.53 -9.20 14.18
CA ARG A 90 9.81 -10.34 13.58
C ARG A 90 10.83 -11.34 13.06
N GLN A 91 11.71 -11.77 13.96
CA GLN A 91 12.55 -12.96 13.81
C GLN A 91 12.77 -13.56 15.20
N HIS A 92 11.79 -14.32 15.67
CA HIS A 92 11.96 -15.44 16.59
C HIS A 92 10.80 -16.42 16.38
#